data_AF-A0A354BEQ7-F1
#
_entry.id   AF-A0A354BEQ7-F1
#
_cell.length_a   1.000
_cell.length_b   1.000
_cell.length_c   1.000
_cell.angle_alpha   90.00
_cell.angle_beta   90.00
_cell.angle_gamma   90.00
#
_symmetry.space_group_name_H-M   'P 1'
#
loop_
_entity.id
_entity.type
_entity.pdbx_description
1 polymer ?
#
loop_
_entity_poly.entity_id
_entity_poly.type
_entity_poly.pdbx_seq_one_letter_code
_entity_poly.pdbx_strand_id
1 'polypeptide(L)'
;MNRAPLRFRLSGDHRSMHRTLSAPQCLRPEHNEHTFRSLLELEHQRCRRSGQGFHVLLCRLSTQDGMRFPMSASVKRTLLSAVRDSLDTADEMGWVVQDLVLGVLLMGMNPARSTASRT
;
A
#
# COMPACT_ATOMS: atom_id res chain seq x y z
N MET A 1 5.16 -55.15 5.15
CA MET A 1 4.77 -55.43 3.75
C MET A 1 3.29 -55.12 3.59
N ASN A 2 2.93 -54.45 2.47
CA ASN A 2 1.61 -54.28 1.83
C ASN A 2 0.51 -53.47 2.58
N ARG A 3 0.07 -52.27 2.13
CA ARG A 3 -0.66 -51.84 0.90
C ARG A 3 -1.98 -52.62 0.73
N ALA A 4 -3.19 -52.06 0.59
CA ALA A 4 -3.68 -50.76 0.11
C ALA A 4 -5.16 -50.51 0.57
N PRO A 5 -5.99 -49.60 0.00
CA PRO A 5 -6.54 -48.43 0.71
C PRO A 5 -8.07 -48.46 0.92
N LEU A 6 -8.56 -47.69 1.89
CA LEU A 6 -9.99 -47.39 2.02
C LEU A 6 -10.44 -46.48 0.87
N ARG A 7 -11.23 -47.06 -0.05
CA ARG A 7 -11.98 -46.33 -1.08
C ARG A 7 -13.15 -45.60 -0.42
N PHE A 8 -13.17 -44.27 -0.53
CA PHE A 8 -14.41 -43.50 -0.38
C PHE A 8 -14.80 -42.97 -1.75
N ARG A 9 -15.95 -43.45 -2.23
CA ARG A 9 -16.62 -42.98 -3.44
C ARG A 9 -17.64 -41.93 -2.98
N LEU A 10 -17.32 -40.66 -3.20
CA LEU A 10 -18.31 -39.58 -3.10
C LEU A 10 -18.53 -39.06 -4.52
N SER A 11 -19.51 -39.66 -5.19
CA SER A 11 -20.17 -39.03 -6.33
C SER A 11 -21.16 -38.03 -5.75
N GLY A 12 -20.97 -36.76 -6.08
CA GLY A 12 -21.78 -35.66 -5.57
C GLY A 12 -21.17 -34.33 -5.95
N ASP A 13 -21.22 -34.03 -7.25
CA ASP A 13 -21.07 -32.67 -7.75
C ASP A 13 -22.09 -31.76 -7.06
N HIS A 14 -21.61 -30.75 -6.33
CA HIS A 14 -21.96 -29.34 -6.53
C HIS A 14 -21.24 -28.46 -5.50
N ARG A 15 -20.23 -27.73 -5.98
CA ARG A 15 -19.70 -26.45 -5.49
C ARG A 15 -19.39 -26.38 -3.98
N SER A 16 -18.28 -27.01 -3.61
CA SER A 16 -17.56 -26.64 -2.39
C SER A 16 -16.93 -25.26 -2.58
N MET A 17 -17.42 -24.28 -1.83
CA MET A 17 -16.80 -22.97 -1.70
C MET A 17 -15.38 -23.17 -1.18
N HIS A 18 -14.40 -22.96 -2.05
CA HIS A 18 -13.03 -22.74 -1.63
C HIS A 18 -13.02 -21.53 -0.67
N ARG A 19 -13.02 -21.78 0.63
CA ARG A 19 -12.36 -20.89 1.59
C ARG A 19 -10.87 -20.95 1.24
N THR A 20 -10.49 -20.16 0.26
CA THR A 20 -9.10 -19.78 0.08
C THR A 20 -8.78 -18.92 1.29
N LEU A 21 -8.19 -19.56 2.31
CA LEU A 21 -7.39 -18.87 3.31
C LEU A 21 -6.38 -18.05 2.51
N SER A 22 -6.72 -16.78 2.30
CA SER A 22 -5.85 -15.85 1.60
C SER A 22 -4.60 -15.79 2.46
N ALA A 23 -3.48 -16.27 1.90
CA ALA A 23 -2.15 -16.02 2.44
C ALA A 23 -2.05 -14.55 2.87
N PRO A 24 -1.24 -14.19 3.88
CA PRO A 24 -0.98 -12.79 4.16
C PRO A 24 -0.40 -12.19 2.87
N GLN A 25 -1.26 -11.52 2.10
CA GLN A 25 -0.84 -10.80 0.91
C GLN A 25 0.06 -9.71 1.45
N CYS A 26 1.36 -9.98 1.32
CA CYS A 26 2.44 -9.06 1.58
C CYS A 26 2.05 -7.75 0.92
N LEU A 27 2.07 -6.65 1.68
CA LEU A 27 1.90 -5.31 1.14
C LEU A 27 2.74 -5.23 -0.13
N ARG A 28 2.15 -4.79 -1.26
CA ARG A 28 2.83 -4.83 -2.56
C ARG A 28 4.27 -4.30 -2.41
N PRO A 29 5.28 -4.91 -3.06
CA PRO A 29 6.69 -4.54 -2.86
C PRO A 29 6.96 -3.04 -3.05
N GLU A 30 6.16 -2.38 -3.88
CA GLU A 30 6.14 -0.94 -4.15
C GLU A 30 5.85 -0.04 -2.92
N HIS A 31 5.36 -0.59 -1.82
CA HIS A 31 5.02 0.16 -0.60
C HIS A 31 6.03 0.00 0.54
N ASN A 32 7.20 -0.59 0.30
CA ASN A 32 8.23 -0.71 1.33
C ASN A 32 9.03 0.59 1.49
N GLU A 33 9.70 0.73 2.64
CA GLU A 33 10.44 1.95 3.01
C GLU A 33 11.55 2.30 2.02
N HIS A 34 12.25 1.32 1.49
CA HIS A 34 13.33 1.55 0.54
C HIS A 34 12.80 2.14 -0.77
N THR A 35 11.75 1.55 -1.34
CA THR A 35 11.13 2.05 -2.57
C THR A 35 10.59 3.46 -2.40
N PHE A 36 9.90 3.74 -1.28
CA PHE A 36 9.37 5.08 -1.03
C PHE A 36 10.46 6.14 -0.86
N ARG A 37 11.56 5.81 -0.16
CA ARG A 37 12.71 6.72 -0.02
C ARG A 37 13.36 7.03 -1.37
N SER A 38 13.52 6.02 -2.24
CA SER A 38 14.05 6.23 -3.59
C SER A 38 13.15 7.16 -4.41
N LEU A 39 11.82 7.03 -4.31
CA LEU A 39 10.89 7.95 -4.96
C LEU A 39 11.02 9.38 -4.43
N LEU A 40 11.15 9.56 -3.12
CA LEU A 40 11.38 10.87 -2.51
C LEU A 40 12.68 11.52 -2.99
N GLU A 41 13.76 10.75 -3.13
CA GLU A 41 15.03 11.27 -3.65
C GLU A 41 14.92 11.70 -5.12
N LEU A 42 14.28 10.89 -5.96
CA LEU A 42 14.04 11.23 -7.36
C LEU A 42 13.22 12.51 -7.48
N GLU A 43 12.16 12.62 -6.69
CA GLU A 43 11.29 13.79 -6.70
C GLU A 43 12.02 15.03 -6.16
N HIS A 44 12.80 14.89 -5.10
CA HIS A 44 13.64 15.96 -4.60
C HIS A 44 14.62 16.47 -5.65
N GLN A 45 15.27 15.57 -6.41
CA GLN A 45 16.15 15.94 -7.52
C GLN A 45 15.39 16.62 -8.67
N ARG A 46 14.16 16.18 -8.97
CA ARG A 46 13.28 16.83 -9.96
C ARG A 46 12.99 18.27 -9.53
N CYS A 47 12.57 18.46 -8.28
CA CYS A 47 12.23 19.76 -7.71
C CYS A 47 13.41 20.71 -7.66
N ARG A 48 14.62 20.22 -7.33
CA ARG A 48 15.85 21.03 -7.42
C ARG A 48 16.15 21.52 -8.83
N ARG A 49 15.82 20.74 -9.87
CA ARG A 49 16.03 21.11 -11.27
C ARG A 49 14.95 22.03 -11.81
N SER A 50 13.69 21.81 -11.42
CA SER A 50 12.54 22.59 -11.93
C SER A 50 12.26 23.86 -11.11
N GLY A 51 12.79 23.97 -9.90
CA GLY A 51 12.45 25.03 -8.94
C GLY A 51 11.05 24.88 -8.32
N GLN A 52 10.33 23.80 -8.64
CA GLN A 52 8.98 23.57 -8.15
C GLN A 52 9.01 22.63 -6.95
N GLY A 53 8.27 22.95 -5.88
CA GLY A 53 8.19 22.10 -4.68
C GLY A 53 7.32 20.84 -4.87
N PHE A 54 7.37 19.96 -3.87
CA PHE A 54 6.48 18.80 -3.73
C PHE A 54 5.96 18.74 -2.29
N HIS A 55 4.85 18.03 -2.09
CA HIS A 55 4.25 17.86 -0.78
C HIS A 55 4.32 16.40 -0.34
N VAL A 56 4.57 16.18 0.95
CA VAL A 56 4.56 14.85 1.56
C VAL A 56 3.61 14.88 2.75
N LEU A 57 2.66 13.95 2.78
CA LEU A 57 1.84 13.68 3.96
C LEU A 57 2.45 12.50 4.72
N LEU A 58 2.56 12.66 6.04
CA LEU A 58 3.02 11.61 6.96
C LEU A 58 1.86 11.23 7.88
N CYS A 59 1.27 10.08 7.61
CA CYS A 59 0.14 9.55 8.36
C CYS A 59 0.64 8.58 9.43
N ARG A 60 0.35 8.90 10.69
CA ARG A 60 0.70 8.06 11.84
C ARG A 60 -0.55 7.77 12.65
N LEU A 61 -0.73 6.50 13.02
CA LEU A 61 -1.72 6.10 14.02
C LEU A 61 -1.06 6.11 15.41
N SER A 62 -1.69 6.78 16.36
CA SER A 62 -1.30 6.79 17.78
C SER A 62 -2.53 6.73 18.68
N THR A 63 -2.39 6.24 19.90
CA THR A 63 -3.46 6.41 20.91
C THR A 63 -3.56 7.87 21.33
N GLN A 64 -4.60 8.18 22.11
CA GLN A 64 -4.74 9.48 22.78
C GLN A 64 -3.50 9.84 23.61
N ASP A 65 -2.81 8.86 24.19
CA ASP A 65 -1.57 9.06 24.95
C ASP A 65 -0.31 9.18 24.08
N GLY A 66 -0.45 9.18 22.75
CA GLY A 66 0.66 9.33 21.81
C GLY A 66 1.56 8.11 21.63
N MET A 67 1.23 6.98 22.28
CA MET A 67 1.98 5.74 22.09
C MET A 67 1.89 5.23 20.64
N ARG A 68 2.98 4.63 20.18
CA ARG A 68 3.11 4.06 18.83
C ARG A 68 3.01 2.55 18.93
N PHE A 69 2.24 1.94 18.05
CA PHE A 69 2.09 0.48 17.98
C PHE A 69 2.35 0.03 16.56
N PRO A 70 2.99 -1.14 16.38
CA PRO A 70 2.97 -1.83 15.11
C PRO A 70 1.51 -2.05 14.69
N MET A 71 1.15 -1.53 13.52
CA MET A 71 -0.16 -1.79 12.94
C MET A 71 -0.23 -3.23 12.48
N SER A 72 -1.34 -3.91 12.77
CA SER A 72 -1.62 -5.21 12.19
C SER A 72 -1.73 -5.11 10.66
N ALA A 73 -1.43 -6.20 9.96
CA ALA A 73 -1.49 -6.22 8.49
C ALA A 73 -2.89 -5.86 7.94
N SER A 74 -3.96 -6.17 8.68
CA SER A 74 -5.33 -5.77 8.30
C SER A 74 -5.52 -4.26 8.37
N VAL A 75 -5.08 -3.60 9.44
CA VAL A 75 -5.16 -2.15 9.60
C VAL A 75 -4.33 -1.45 8.53
N LYS A 76 -3.10 -1.91 8.28
CA LYS A 76 -2.24 -1.38 7.20
C LYS A 76 -2.94 -1.45 5.84
N ARG A 77 -3.59 -2.57 5.54
CA ARG A 77 -4.32 -2.76 4.28
C ARG A 77 -5.53 -1.83 4.16
N THR A 78 -6.32 -1.71 5.21
CA THR A 78 -7.49 -0.81 5.25
C THR A 78 -7.04 0.64 5.06
N LEU A 79 -5.98 1.07 5.76
CA LEU A 79 -5.45 2.42 5.62
C LEU A 79 -4.96 2.68 4.19
N LEU A 80 -4.16 1.76 3.62
CA LEU A 80 -3.69 1.91 2.25
C LEU A 80 -4.84 2.01 1.25
N SER A 81 -5.88 1.18 1.39
CA SER A 81 -7.04 1.24 0.50
C SER A 81 -7.74 2.59 0.59
N ALA A 82 -8.07 3.03 1.81
CA ALA A 82 -8.78 4.29 2.03
C ALA A 82 -7.98 5.51 1.55
N VAL A 83 -6.66 5.49 1.76
CA VAL A 83 -5.78 6.55 1.27
C VAL A 83 -5.69 6.50 -0.25
N ARG A 84 -5.43 5.33 -0.86
CA ARG A 84 -5.35 5.17 -2.32
C ARG A 84 -6.57 5.74 -3.04
N ASP A 85 -7.77 5.51 -2.52
CA ASP A 85 -9.02 6.00 -3.12
C ASP A 85 -9.14 7.54 -3.10
N SER A 86 -8.33 8.21 -2.28
CA SER A 86 -8.28 9.67 -2.15
C SER A 86 -7.11 10.31 -2.91
N LEU A 87 -6.24 9.51 -3.54
CA LEU A 87 -5.04 9.96 -4.24
C LEU A 87 -5.25 10.02 -5.75
N ASP A 88 -4.54 10.94 -6.40
CA ASP A 88 -4.46 10.92 -7.86
C ASP A 88 -3.58 9.73 -8.30
N THR A 89 -3.79 9.29 -9.54
CA THR A 89 -2.98 8.30 -10.25
C THR A 89 -1.48 8.62 -10.27
N ALA A 90 -1.13 9.90 -10.17
CA ALA A 90 0.25 10.36 -10.14
C ALA A 90 0.82 10.46 -8.72
N ASP A 91 0.03 10.27 -7.66
CA ASP A 91 0.52 10.31 -6.29
C ASP A 91 1.02 8.93 -5.87
N GLU A 92 2.06 8.91 -5.04
CA GLU A 92 2.71 7.67 -4.60
C GLU A 92 2.64 7.53 -3.09
N MET A 93 2.62 6.30 -2.57
CA MET A 93 2.58 6.06 -1.13
C MET A 93 3.41 4.85 -0.72
N GLY A 94 3.94 4.90 0.50
CA GLY A 94 4.74 3.81 1.06
C GLY A 94 4.95 3.93 2.56
N TRP A 95 5.23 2.78 3.17
CA TRP A 95 5.49 2.67 4.60
C TRP A 95 6.90 3.14 4.92
N VAL A 96 7.06 3.91 6.00
CA VAL A 96 8.35 4.41 6.49
C VAL A 96 8.43 4.24 8.00
N VAL A 97 9.66 4.28 8.54
CA VAL A 97 9.95 4.11 9.97
C VAL A 97 9.42 2.76 10.44
N GLN A 98 9.98 1.67 9.89
CA GLN A 98 9.62 0.30 10.29
C GLN A 98 8.11 0.02 10.17
N ASP A 99 7.49 0.54 9.11
CA ASP A 99 6.05 0.47 8.84
C ASP A 99 5.11 1.10 9.90
N LEU A 100 5.61 2.04 10.68
CA LEU A 100 4.79 2.76 11.66
C LEU A 100 4.13 4.01 11.09
N VAL A 101 4.66 4.51 9.97
CA VAL A 101 4.19 5.75 9.33
C VAL A 101 3.92 5.45 7.86
N LEU A 102 2.76 5.88 7.37
CA LEU A 102 2.45 5.87 5.96
C LEU A 102 2.85 7.23 5.37
N GLY A 103 3.83 7.24 4.48
CA GLY A 103 4.18 8.39 3.68
C GLY A 103 3.36 8.43 2.40
N VAL A 104 2.94 9.63 2.01
CA VAL A 104 2.28 9.89 0.72
C VAL A 104 2.98 11.05 0.05
N LEU A 105 3.46 10.83 -1.16
CA LEU A 105 4.05 11.82 -2.04
C LEU A 105 2.99 12.38 -2.98
N LEU A 106 2.65 13.65 -2.81
CA LEU A 106 1.64 14.35 -3.60
C LEU A 106 2.31 15.09 -4.76
N MET A 107 2.19 14.53 -5.96
CA MET A 107 2.77 15.07 -7.19
C MET A 107 1.77 15.95 -7.96
N GLY A 108 0.47 15.75 -7.75
CA GLY A 108 -0.61 16.47 -8.42
C GLY A 108 -0.84 17.90 -7.91
N MET A 109 -0.40 18.23 -6.69
CA MET A 109 -0.62 19.56 -6.07
C MET A 109 0.21 20.71 -6.69
N ASN A 110 0.99 20.42 -7.72
CA ASN A 110 1.83 21.43 -8.36
C ASN A 110 1.04 22.19 -9.43
N PRO A 111 0.82 23.52 -9.30
CA PRO A 111 0.00 24.29 -10.25
C PRO A 111 0.55 24.24 -11.69
N ALA A 112 1.85 23.94 -11.86
CA ALA A 112 2.45 23.78 -13.18
C ALA A 112 2.06 22.49 -13.93
N ARG A 113 1.44 21.51 -13.26
CA ARG A 113 0.82 20.33 -13.90
C ARG A 113 -0.66 20.53 -14.19
N SER A 114 -1.31 21.49 -13.54
CA SER A 114 -2.76 21.77 -13.69
C SER A 114 -3.12 22.54 -14.97
N THR A 115 -2.15 22.85 -15.85
CA THR A 115 -2.41 23.59 -17.10
C THR A 115 -2.78 22.71 -18.29
N ALA A 116 -3.03 21.41 -18.10
CA ALA A 116 -3.49 20.50 -19.16
C ALA A 116 -4.91 19.96 -18.89
N SER A 117 -5.85 20.83 -18.55
CA SER A 117 -7.27 20.54 -18.75
C SER A 117 -8.06 21.84 -18.84
N ARG A 118 -8.90 21.96 -19.88
CA ARG A 118 -9.53 23.16 -20.49
C ARG A 118 -8.59 23.86 -21.46
N THR A 119 -8.81 23.82 -22.77
CA THR A 119 -10.06 23.82 -23.56
C THR A 119 -9.87 23.08 -24.87
#